data_AF-A0A2E1LSE9-F1
#
_entry.id   AF-A0A2E1LSE9-F1
#
_cell.length_a   1.000
_cell.length_b   1.000
_cell.length_c   1.000
_cell.angle_alpha   90.00
_cell.angle_beta   90.00
_cell.angle_gamma   90.00
#
_symmetry.space_group_name_H-M   'P 1'
#
loop_
_entity.id
_entity.type
_entity.pdbx_description
1 polymer ?
#
loop_
_entity_poly.entity_id
_entity_poly.type
_entity_poly.pdbx_seq_one_letter_code
_entity_poly.pdbx_strand_id
1 'polypeptide(L)' 'MRREILNAEWFTSFDQAQTVINTWLRQYNRVRPHQALGMRPPIPETLLQSGP' A
#
# COMPACT_ATOMS: atom_id res chain seq x y z
N MET A 1 3.43 -5.45 -5.68
CA MET A 1 4.39 -4.34 -5.95
C MET A 1 5.12 -4.48 -7.29
N ARG A 2 6.02 -5.46 -7.46
CA ARG A 2 6.87 -5.54 -8.66
C ARG A 2 6.06 -5.62 -9.95
N ARG A 3 5.08 -6.53 -10.03
CA ARG A 3 4.22 -6.66 -11.22
C ARG A 3 3.21 -5.53 -11.37
N GLU A 4 2.61 -5.09 -10.26
CA GLU A 4 1.50 -4.13 -10.28
C GLU A 4 1.93 -2.67 -10.46
N ILE A 5 3.16 -2.33 -10.07
CA ILE A 5 3.64 -0.95 -10.08
C ILE A 5 4.95 -0.88 -10.85
N LEU A 6 6.00 -1.54 -10.35
CA LEU A 6 7.36 -1.31 -10.87
C LEU A 6 7.56 -1.78 -12.32
N ASN A 7 6.81 -2.79 -12.75
CA ASN A 7 6.82 -3.27 -14.13
C ASN A 7 5.70 -2.65 -14.99
N ALA A 8 4.72 -1.97 -14.37
CA ALA A 8 3.55 -1.41 -15.05
C ALA A 8 3.72 0.08 -15.36
N GLU A 9 4.56 0.79 -14.60
CA GLU A 9 4.78 2.22 -14.70
C GLU A 9 6.21 2.52 -15.16
N TRP A 10 6.36 3.52 -16.02
CA TRP A 10 7.66 4.12 -16.32
C TRP A 10 7.81 5.41 -15.52
N PHE A 11 8.87 5.51 -14.73
CA PHE A 11 9.13 6.69 -13.91
C PHE A 11 10.07 7.64 -14.64
N THR A 12 9.64 8.89 -14.82
CA THR A 12 10.44 9.94 -15.46
C THR A 12 11.19 10.80 -14.43
N SER A 13 10.80 10.72 -13.15
CA SER A 13 11.47 11.38 -12.04
C SER A 13 11.37 10.57 -10.74
N PHE A 14 12.26 10.88 -9.80
CA PHE A 14 12.22 10.30 -8.46
C PHE A 14 10.93 10.67 -7.71
N ASP A 15 10.48 11.91 -7.85
CA ASP A 15 9.26 12.40 -7.17
C ASP A 15 8.01 11.66 -7.66
N GLN A 16 7.93 11.37 -8.96
CA GLN A 16 6.86 10.55 -9.52
C GLN A 16 6.91 9.14 -8.92
N ALA A 17 8.09 8.50 -8.92
CA ALA A 17 8.27 7.16 -8.37
C ALA A 17 7.88 7.10 -6.89
N GLN A 18 8.32 8.08 -6.10
CA GLN A 18 8.01 8.17 -4.68
C GLN A 18 6.51 8.32 -4.43
N THR A 19 5.83 9.16 -5.21
CA THR A 19 4.38 9.37 -5.10
C THR A 19 3.60 8.08 -5.38
N VAL A 20 3.93 7.40 -6.48
CA VAL A 20 3.26 6.16 -6.91
C VAL A 20 3.51 5.04 -5.89
N ILE A 21 4.76 4.87 -5.45
CA ILE A 21 5.13 3.84 -4.47
C ILE A 21 4.44 4.08 -3.12
N ASN A 22 4.42 5.32 -2.62
CA ASN A 22 3.76 5.66 -1.36
C ASN A 22 2.26 5.40 -1.42
N THR A 23 1.64 5.67 -2.57
CA THR A 23 0.22 5.39 -2.80
C THR A 23 -0.04 3.89 -2.78
N TRP A 24 0.79 3.10 -3.46
CA TRP A 24 0.65 1.64 -3.44
C TRP A 24 0.88 1.05 -2.04
N LEU A 25 1.89 1.52 -1.31
CA LEU A 25 2.17 1.09 0.07
C LEU A 25 1.00 1.39 1.01
N ARG A 26 0.37 2.56 0.88
CA ARG A 26 -0.84 2.89 1.64
C ARG A 26 -1.96 1.89 1.35
N GLN A 27 -2.24 1.64 0.07
CA GLN A 27 -3.27 0.68 -0.33
C GLN A 27 -2.99 -0.73 0.18
N TYR A 28 -1.76 -1.22 -0.01
CA TYR A 28 -1.36 -2.56 0.43
C TYR A 28 -1.44 -2.73 1.95
N ASN A 29 -0.90 -1.76 2.69
CA ASN A 29 -0.79 -1.86 4.15
C ASN A 29 -2.07 -1.51 4.89
N ARG A 30 -2.94 -0.65 4.35
CA ARG A 30 -4.08 -0.10 5.10
C ARG A 30 -5.44 -0.50 4.59
N VAL A 31 -5.55 -0.83 3.30
CA VAL A 31 -6.84 -1.00 2.63
C VAL A 31 -7.05 -2.43 2.15
N ARG A 32 -6.05 -3.02 1.50
CA ARG A 32 -6.19 -4.32 0.82
C ARG A 32 -6.28 -5.46 1.83
N PRO A 33 -7.30 -6.33 1.73
CA PRO A 33 -7.39 -7.52 2.56
C PRO A 33 -6.42 -8.59 2.07
N HIS A 34 -5.74 -9.26 3.01
CA HIS A 34 -4.82 -10.36 2.69
C HIS A 34 -5.33 -11.66 3.28
N GLN A 35 -5.32 -12.74 2.49
CA GLN A 35 -5.79 -14.05 2.93
C GLN A 35 -5.00 -14.58 4.14
N ALA A 36 -3.68 -14.38 4.15
CA ALA A 36 -2.81 -14.78 5.27
C ALA A 36 -3.13 -14.05 6.59
N LEU A 37 -3.86 -12.93 6.52
CA LEU A 37 -4.30 -12.13 7.67
C LEU A 37 -5.81 -12.27 7.92
N GLY A 38 -6.45 -13.32 7.41
CA GLY A 38 -7.89 -13.53 7.57
C GLY A 38 -8.73 -12.45 6.89
N MET A 39 -8.32 -12.04 5.68
CA MET A 39 -8.95 -10.97 4.89
C MET A 39 -8.89 -9.59 5.55
N ARG A 40 -7.83 -9.31 6.31
CA ARG A 40 -7.57 -8.00 6.90
C ARG A 40 -6.34 -7.34 6.28
N PRO A 41 -6.28 -6.00 6.23
CA PRO A 41 -5.06 -5.30 5.91
C PRO A 41 -4.00 -5.46 7.01
N PRO A 42 -2.69 -5.36 6.71
CA PRO A 42 -1.61 -5.54 7.67
C PRO A 42 -1.57 -4.47 8.76
N ILE A 43 -1.94 -3.24 8.42
CA ILE A 43 -2.04 -2.10 9.32
C ILE A 43 -3.45 -1.50 9.13
N PRO A 44 -4.49 -2.10 9.74
CA PRO A 44 -5.83 -1.57 9.63
C PRO A 44 -5.88 -0.13 10.13
N GLU A 45 -6.43 0.79 9.34
CA GLU A 45 -6.67 2.18 9.78
C GLU A 45 -7.55 2.24 11.03
N THR A 46 -8.40 1.22 11.22
CA THR A 46 -9.26 1.05 12.39
C THR A 46 -8.46 0.85 13.69
N LEU A 47 -7.26 0.23 13.65
CA LEU A 47 -6.42 0.06 14.84
C LEU A 47 -5.74 1.38 15.29
N LEU A 48 -5.67 2.40 14.42
CA LEU A 48 -5.17 3.73 14.80
C LEU A 48 -6.23 4.59 15.50
N GLN A 49 -7.51 4.24 15.38
CA GLN A 49 -8.62 4.93 16.07
C GLN A 49 -9.00 4.28 17.41
N SER A 50 -8.36 3.18 17.77
CA SER A 50 -8.57 2.48 19.05
C SER A 50 -7.31 2.60 19.91
N GLY A 51 -6.97 3.83 20.30
CA GLY A 51 -6.19 4.13 21.52
C GLY A 51 -7.14 4.72 22.57
N PRO A 52 -6.79 4.68 23.88
CA PRO A 52 -7.69 5.09 24.97
C PRO A 52 -8.22 6.52 24.84
#